data_AF-A0A6J5V3C3-F1
#
_entry.id   AF-A0A6J5V3C3-F1
#
_cell.length_a   1.000
_cell.length_b   1.000
_cell.length_c   1.000
_cell.angle_alpha   90.00
_cell.angle_beta   90.00
_cell.angle_gamma   90.00
#
_symmetry.space_group_name_H-M   'P 1'
#
loop_
_entity.id
_entity.type
_entity.pdbx_description
1 polymer ?
#
loop_
_entity_poly.entity_id
_entity_poly.type
_entity_poly.pdbx_seq_one_letter_code
_entity_poly.pdbx_strand_id
1 'polypeptide(L)'
;MNRHRLNQIRRQCGFYKSFVVDPVGTAGGLCLWWKSWVEVEILDWSKNWIDTRVKSDTNHIFGRFTWLYGTPYNAEKTALY
;
A
#
# COMPACT_ATOMS: atom_id res chain seq x y z
N MET A 1 12.06 8.58 -2.75
CA MET A 1 10.76 8.54 -3.47
C MET A 1 10.23 9.96 -3.68
N ASN A 2 9.90 10.37 -4.91
CA ASN A 2 9.43 11.75 -5.17
C ASN A 2 7.92 11.86 -4.85
N ARG A 3 7.60 12.40 -3.67
CA ARG A 3 6.22 12.53 -3.16
C ARG A 3 5.36 13.46 -4.00
N HIS A 4 5.92 14.50 -4.61
CA HIS A 4 5.16 15.41 -5.48
C HIS A 4 4.66 14.71 -6.74
N ARG A 5 5.54 13.94 -7.40
CA ARG A 5 5.18 13.16 -8.59
C ARG A 5 4.17 12.07 -8.26
N LEU A 6 4.34 11.35 -7.15
CA LEU A 6 3.36 10.35 -6.69
C LEU A 6 1.98 10.97 -6.44
N ASN A 7 1.93 12.13 -5.79
CA ASN A 7 0.67 12.82 -5.55
C ASN A 7 -0.01 13.30 -6.84
N GLN A 8 0.76 13.74 -7.84
CA GLN A 8 0.22 14.07 -9.16
C GLN A 8 -0.40 12.85 -9.83
N ILE A 9 0.34 11.73 -9.92
CA ILE A 9 -0.15 10.49 -10.54
C ILE A 9 -1.40 9.98 -9.81
N ARG A 10 -1.36 9.95 -8.47
CA ARG A 10 -2.51 9.56 -7.65
C ARG A 10 -3.76 10.34 -8.00
N ARG A 11 -3.64 11.67 -8.10
CA ARG A 11 -4.75 12.57 -8.45
C ARG A 11 -5.22 12.36 -9.88
N GLN A 12 -4.31 12.15 -10.84
CA GLN A 12 -4.65 11.85 -12.23
C GLN A 12 -5.42 10.53 -12.38
N CYS A 13 -5.11 9.52 -11.55
CA CYS A 13 -5.88 8.28 -11.47
C CYS A 13 -7.20 8.43 -10.66
N GLY A 14 -7.50 9.64 -10.19
CA GLY A 14 -8.69 9.97 -9.42
C GLY A 14 -8.74 9.33 -8.03
N PHE A 15 -7.60 8.97 -7.44
CA PHE A 15 -7.52 8.51 -6.07
C PHE A 15 -7.26 9.70 -5.13
N TYR A 16 -7.99 9.75 -4.01
CA TYR A 16 -8.01 10.91 -3.13
C TYR A 16 -7.37 10.64 -1.77
N LYS A 17 -7.36 9.38 -1.35
CA LYS A 17 -6.74 8.90 -0.11
C LYS A 17 -5.52 8.04 -0.42
N SER A 18 -4.56 8.03 0.50
CA SER A 18 -3.32 7.26 0.32
C SER A 18 -2.63 6.94 1.64
N PHE A 19 -1.95 5.81 1.66
CA PHE A 19 -0.97 5.44 2.68
C PHE A 19 0.35 5.09 1.98
N VAL A 20 1.45 5.61 2.50
CA VAL A 20 2.76 5.53 1.86
C VAL A 20 3.78 5.06 2.89
N VAL A 21 4.44 3.95 2.60
CA VAL A 21 5.59 3.46 3.35
C VAL A 21 6.85 3.88 2.61
N ASP A 22 7.72 4.60 3.30
CA ASP A 22 8.97 5.06 2.70
C ASP A 22 9.90 3.89 2.36
N PRO A 23 10.68 4.01 1.27
CA PRO A 23 11.70 3.02 0.93
C PRO A 23 12.76 2.92 2.01
N VAL A 24 13.30 1.72 2.22
CA VAL A 24 14.47 1.46 3.07
C VAL A 24 15.66 1.09 2.20
N GLY A 25 16.73 1.88 2.23
CA GLY A 25 17.92 1.66 1.42
C GLY A 25 17.66 1.81 -0.09
N THR A 26 18.02 0.79 -0.87
CA THR A 26 17.82 0.76 -2.33
C THR A 26 16.49 0.14 -2.75
N ALA A 27 15.71 -0.39 -1.81
CA ALA A 27 14.39 -0.95 -2.10
C ALA A 27 13.40 0.13 -2.54
N GLY A 28 12.39 -0.28 -3.32
CA GLY A 28 11.22 0.56 -3.58
C GLY A 28 10.45 0.89 -2.29
N GLY A 29 9.59 1.90 -2.36
CA GLY A 29 8.60 2.18 -1.30
C GLY A 29 7.25 1.55 -1.65
N LEU A 30 6.38 1.42 -0.65
CA LEU A 30 5.00 0.96 -0.86
C LEU A 30 4.02 2.12 -0.88
N CYS A 31 3.03 2.02 -1.74
CA CYS A 31 2.01 3.04 -1.90
C CYS A 31 0.65 2.41 -2.13
N LEU A 32 -0.26 2.62 -1.18
CA LEU A 32 -1.65 2.20 -1.26
C LEU A 32 -2.53 3.42 -1.53
N TRP A 33 -3.37 3.35 -2.57
CA TRP A 33 -4.28 4.42 -2.98
C TRP A 33 -5.71 3.92 -3.06
N TRP A 34 -6.66 4.76 -2.65
CA TRP A 34 -8.08 4.41 -2.73
C TRP A 34 -8.96 5.64 -2.93
N LYS A 35 -10.19 5.35 -3.37
CA LYS A 35 -11.23 6.33 -3.64
C LYS A 35 -11.88 6.78 -2.33
N SER A 36 -12.51 7.95 -2.32
CA SER A 36 -13.06 8.54 -1.08
C SER A 36 -14.16 7.70 -0.44
N TRP A 37 -14.97 7.01 -1.28
CA TRP A 37 -16.07 6.12 -0.89
C TRP A 37 -15.62 4.72 -0.43
N VAL A 38 -14.31 4.51 -0.34
CA VAL A 38 -13.72 3.32 0.28
C VAL A 38 -13.15 3.75 1.62
N GLU A 39 -13.64 3.13 2.69
CA GLU A 39 -13.07 3.26 4.03
C GLU A 39 -11.94 2.23 4.17
N VAL A 40 -10.73 2.71 4.46
CA VAL A 40 -9.56 1.87 4.66
C VAL A 40 -8.96 2.25 6.00
N GLU A 41 -8.94 1.29 6.92
CA GLU A 41 -8.22 1.34 8.19
C GLU A 41 -6.92 0.57 8.02
N ILE A 42 -5.78 1.22 8.29
CA ILE A 42 -4.48 0.56 8.32
C ILE A 42 -4.33 -0.11 9.68
N LEU A 43 -4.16 -1.43 9.70
CA LEU A 43 -4.02 -2.20 10.94
C LEU A 43 -2.56 -2.31 11.36
N ASP A 44 -1.69 -2.64 10.40
CA ASP A 44 -0.24 -2.75 10.60
C ASP A 44 0.48 -2.65 9.24
N TRP A 45 1.79 -2.47 9.23
CA TRP A 45 2.58 -2.38 8.00
C TRP A 45 4.07 -2.65 8.23
N SER A 46 4.77 -3.01 7.16
CA SER A 46 6.22 -3.11 7.10
C SER A 46 6.75 -2.60 5.75
N LYS A 47 8.06 -2.71 5.53
CA LYS A 47 8.69 -2.45 4.22
C LYS A 47 8.16 -3.37 3.10
N ASN A 48 7.56 -4.51 3.45
CA ASN A 48 7.11 -5.54 2.51
C ASN A 48 5.60 -5.74 2.46
N TRP A 49 4.84 -5.15 3.37
CA TRP A 49 3.40 -5.36 3.37
C TRP A 49 2.63 -4.25 4.07
N ILE A 50 1.35 -4.15 3.77
CA ILE A 50 0.39 -3.28 4.45
C ILE A 50 -0.81 -4.14 4.78
N ASP A 51 -1.24 -4.17 6.04
CA ASP A 51 -2.46 -4.87 6.46
C ASP A 51 -3.57 -3.87 6.71
N THR A 52 -4.76 -4.16 6.18
CA THR A 52 -5.87 -3.22 6.16
C THR A 52 -7.20 -3.88 6.44
N ARG A 53 -8.09 -3.15 7.10
CA ARG A 53 -9.52 -3.42 7.08
C ARG A 53 -10.16 -2.47 6.09
N VAL A 54 -10.87 -3.02 5.10
CA VAL A 54 -11.51 -2.26 4.03
C VAL A 54 -13.02 -2.44 4.11
N LYS A 55 -13.74 -1.33 3.99
CA LYS A 55 -15.20 -1.31 3.93
C LYS A 55 -15.63 -0.44 2.74
N SER A 56 -16.59 -0.96 1.97
CA SER A 56 -17.24 -0.20 0.89
C SER A 56 -18.56 0.37 1.39
N ASP A 57 -18.81 1.65 1.12
CA ASP A 57 -20.06 2.33 1.48
C ASP A 57 -21.30 1.67 0.83
N THR A 58 -21.12 1.03 -0.32
CA THR A 58 -22.21 0.48 -1.13
C THR A 58 -22.75 -0.88 -0.68
N ASN A 59 -21.90 -1.75 -0.10
CA ASN A 59 -22.27 -3.15 0.12
C ASN A 59 -22.14 -3.60 1.59
N HIS A 60 -21.72 -2.73 2.51
CA HIS A 60 -21.41 -3.08 3.91
C HIS A 60 -20.47 -4.30 4.07
N ILE A 61 -19.72 -4.66 3.01
CA ILE A 61 -18.75 -5.75 3.05
C ILE A 61 -17.51 -5.24 3.75
N PHE A 62 -17.16 -5.91 4.84
CA PHE A 62 -15.92 -5.71 5.56
C PHE A 62 -14.96 -6.84 5.17
N GLY A 63 -13.80 -6.48 4.63
CA GLY A 63 -12.74 -7.43 4.32
C GLY A 63 -11.43 -7.03 4.99
N ARG A 64 -10.65 -8.01 5.43
CA ARG A 64 -9.25 -7.79 5.81
C ARG A 64 -8.36 -8.15 4.62
N PHE A 65 -7.46 -7.24 4.26
CA PHE A 65 -6.57 -7.38 3.12
C PHE A 65 -5.15 -7.10 3.55
N THR A 66 -4.26 -8.04 3.27
CA THR A 66 -2.81 -7.85 3.38
C THR A 66 -2.23 -7.66 1.98
N TRP A 67 -1.76 -6.46 1.70
CA TRP A 67 -1.09 -6.08 0.47
C TRP A 67 0.38 -6.48 0.59
N LEU A 68 0.84 -7.42 -0.23
CA LEU A 68 2.20 -7.95 -0.17
C LEU A 68 3.07 -7.37 -1.28
N TYR A 69 4.33 -7.10 -0.92
CA TYR A 69 5.39 -6.66 -1.82
C TYR A 69 6.66 -7.43 -1.53
N GLY A 70 7.00 -8.32 -2.45
CA GLY A 70 8.18 -9.17 -2.35
C GLY A 70 9.46 -8.36 -2.22
N THR A 71 10.40 -8.91 -1.47
CA THR A 71 11.73 -8.30 -1.32
C THR A 71 12.48 -8.28 -2.66
N PRO A 72 13.10 -7.14 -3.02
CA PRO A 72 13.98 -7.07 -4.17
C PRO A 72 15.36 -7.70 -3.89
N TYR A 73 15.67 -8.04 -2.64
CA TYR A 73 16.98 -8.57 -2.27
C TYR A 73 17.01 -10.10 -2.39
N ASN A 74 17.88 -10.62 -3.26
CA ASN A 74 18.03 -12.06 -3.48
C ASN A 74 18.37 -12.85 -2.21
N ALA A 75 19.09 -12.24 -1.26
CA ALA A 75 19.46 -12.89 0.01
C ALA A 75 18.23 -13.28 0.86
N GLU A 76 17.18 -12.47 0.87
CA GLU A 76 15.94 -12.77 1.59
C GLU A 76 15.06 -13.78 0.80
N LYS A 77 15.27 -13.90 -0.52
CA LYS A 77 14.60 -14.89 -1.39
C LYS A 77 15.11 -16.31 -1.16
N THR A 78 16.40 -16.47 -0.86
CA THR A 78 17.04 -17.78 -0.60
C THR A 78 16.68 -18.32 0.78
N ALA A 79 16.29 -17.49 1.75
CA ALA A 79 15.89 -17.92 3.09
C ALA A 79 14.48 -18.56 3.15
N LEU A 80 13.76 -18.61 2.02
CA LEU A 80 12.44 -19.26 1.89
C LEU A 80 12.52 -20.63 1.18
N TYR A 81 13.73 -21.10 0.88
CA TYR A 81 14.05 -22.43 0.34
C TYR A 81 15.05 -23.13 1.27
#